data_AF-A0A3B8IIM9-F1
#
_entry.id   AF-A0A3B8IIM9-F1
#
_cell.length_a   1.000
_cell.length_b   1.000
_cell.length_c   1.000
_cell.angle_alpha   90.00
_cell.angle_beta   90.00
_cell.angle_gamma   90.00
#
_symmetry.space_group_name_H-M   'P 1'
#
loop_
_entity.id
_entity.type
_entity.pdbx_description
1 polymer ?
#
loop_
_entity_poly.entity_id
_entity_poly.type
_entity_poly.pdbx_seq_one_letter_code
_entity_poly.pdbx_strand_id
1 'polypeptide(L)'
;MLKLPQQLFISKKITLDLTKESVDQMIWQSTPQGFKIKQLDANRYTFLSNLSIGTLTMQGNPGFFEGISLQGELIAVSENSTTVRLYTKWRHELSLVTGIWLVMLVAHLVGGDVPLNDVLSFLPGALLVLGTAYRVQEQALLKRIERLFEKP
;
A
#
# COMPACT_ATOMS: atom_id res chain seq x y z
N MET A 1 -5.93 12.80 -24.74
CA MET A 1 -4.74 12.08 -24.24
C MET A 1 -5.15 11.21 -23.05
N LEU A 2 -5.37 9.92 -23.26
CA LEU A 2 -5.55 8.97 -22.15
C LEU A 2 -4.21 8.90 -21.39
N LYS A 3 -4.16 9.43 -20.16
CA LYS A 3 -3.05 9.13 -19.25
C LYS A 3 -3.21 7.66 -18.88
N LEU A 4 -2.31 6.81 -19.37
CA LEU A 4 -2.17 5.42 -18.92
C LEU A 4 -2.18 5.40 -17.38
N PRO A 5 -2.81 4.39 -16.75
CA PRO A 5 -2.83 4.28 -15.29
C PRO A 5 -1.38 4.24 -14.80
N GLN A 6 -0.93 5.35 -14.22
CA GLN A 6 0.40 5.51 -13.67
C GLN A 6 0.62 4.41 -12.65
N GLN A 7 1.45 3.42 -13.00
CA GLN A 7 2.02 2.35 -12.19
C GLN A 7 1.09 1.73 -11.12
N LEU A 8 0.84 0.43 -11.25
CA LEU A 8 0.13 -0.42 -10.27
C LEU A 8 0.61 -0.21 -8.82
N PHE A 9 1.86 0.25 -8.65
CA PHE A 9 2.45 0.62 -7.37
C PHE A 9 2.67 2.14 -7.32
N ILE A 10 2.29 2.77 -6.20
CA ILE A 10 2.76 4.12 -5.90
C ILE A 10 4.25 4.00 -5.60
N SER A 11 5.07 4.88 -6.19
CA SER A 11 6.45 5.10 -5.78
C SER A 11 6.74 6.59 -5.89
N LYS A 12 7.06 7.23 -4.77
CA LYS A 12 7.42 8.64 -4.68
C LYS A 12 8.73 8.80 -3.92
N LYS A 13 9.51 9.80 -4.31
CA LYS A 13 10.76 10.18 -3.62
C LYS A 13 10.63 11.62 -3.15
N ILE A 14 11.03 11.88 -1.92
CA ILE A 14 11.07 13.22 -1.31
C ILE A 14 12.50 13.41 -0.82
N THR A 15 13.20 14.43 -1.31
CA THR A 15 14.55 14.74 -0.84
C THR A 15 14.48 15.89 0.15
N LEU A 16 15.14 15.71 1.29
CA LEU A 16 15.21 16.68 2.37
C LEU A 16 16.67 17.04 2.61
N ASP A 17 16.94 18.32 2.85
CA ASP A 17 18.26 18.84 3.24
C ASP A 17 18.51 18.62 4.74
N LEU A 18 18.27 17.38 5.19
CA LEU A 18 18.43 16.93 6.56
C LEU A 18 19.26 15.63 6.57
N THR A 19 20.03 15.46 7.64
CA THR A 19 20.71 14.20 7.92
C THR A 19 19.69 13.09 8.14
N LYS A 20 20.11 11.84 7.95
CA LYS A 20 19.24 10.69 8.12
C LYS A 20 18.70 10.59 9.55
N GLU A 21 19.53 10.91 10.54
CA GLU A 21 19.18 10.94 11.96
C GLU A 21 18.09 11.98 12.24
N SER A 22 18.18 13.16 11.64
CA SER A 22 17.16 14.21 11.78
C SER A 22 15.84 13.80 11.15
N VAL A 23 15.86 13.13 9.98
CA VAL A 23 14.65 12.62 9.35
C VAL A 23 14.03 11.49 10.17
N ASP A 24 14.84 10.59 10.73
CA ASP A 24 14.36 9.54 11.65
C ASP A 24 13.71 10.15 12.90
N GLN A 25 14.36 11.14 13.53
CA GLN A 25 13.77 11.86 14.66
C GLN A 25 12.46 12.55 14.31
N MET A 26 12.37 13.18 13.13
CA MET A 26 11.13 13.79 12.64
C MET A 26 10.00 12.77 12.55
N ILE A 27 10.27 11.58 12.02
CA ILE A 27 9.31 10.47 11.94
C ILE A 27 8.85 10.03 13.34
N TRP A 28 9.77 9.91 14.31
CA TRP A 28 9.45 9.48 15.68
C TRP A 28 8.73 10.51 16.53
N GLN A 29 9.08 11.78 16.38
CA GLN A 29 8.45 12.89 17.12
C GLN A 29 7.09 13.25 16.54
N SER A 30 6.83 12.87 15.30
CA SER A 30 5.54 13.03 14.68
C SER A 30 4.50 12.18 15.41
N THR A 31 3.40 12.81 15.82
CA THR A 31 2.20 12.09 16.25
C THR A 31 1.20 12.12 15.10
N PRO A 32 1.31 11.19 14.13
CA PRO A 32 0.51 11.26 12.92
C PRO A 32 -0.97 11.05 13.20
N GLN A 33 -1.79 11.97 12.69
CA GLN A 33 -3.23 11.78 12.68
C GLN A 33 -3.64 10.92 11.49
N GLY A 34 -4.27 9.78 11.78
CA GLY A 34 -4.90 8.93 10.75
C GLY A 34 -4.01 7.85 10.14
N PHE A 35 -2.80 7.64 10.64
CA PHE A 35 -1.97 6.47 10.36
C PHE A 35 -1.07 6.13 11.56
N LYS A 36 -0.54 4.90 11.60
CA LYS A 36 0.47 4.44 12.55
C LYS A 36 1.79 4.24 11.82
N ILE A 37 2.90 4.40 12.52
CA ILE A 37 4.24 4.17 12.00
C ILE A 37 4.80 2.95 12.71
N LYS A 38 5.34 2.01 11.93
CA LYS A 38 6.00 0.80 12.42
C LYS A 38 7.38 0.74 11.80
N GLN A 39 8.43 0.75 12.61
CA GLN A 39 9.78 0.55 12.11
C GLN A 39 9.98 -0.92 11.72
N LEU A 40 10.54 -1.16 10.54
CA LEU A 40 10.92 -2.50 10.08
C LEU A 40 12.39 -2.78 10.34
N ASP A 41 13.25 -1.77 10.10
CA ASP A 41 14.68 -1.80 10.41
C ASP A 41 15.23 -0.37 10.53
N ALA A 42 16.55 -0.23 10.61
CA ALA A 42 17.24 1.04 10.80
C ALA A 42 16.94 2.10 9.70
N ASN A 43 16.46 1.71 8.52
CA ASN A 43 16.21 2.61 7.40
C ASN A 43 14.80 2.51 6.84
N ARG A 44 14.00 1.52 7.24
CA ARG A 44 12.70 1.20 6.66
C ARG A 44 11.58 1.30 7.68
N TYR A 45 10.47 1.86 7.22
CA TYR A 45 9.26 2.12 7.99
C TYR A 45 8.04 1.65 7.21
N THR A 46 7.03 1.17 7.92
CA THR A 46 5.69 0.95 7.38
C THR A 46 4.75 1.99 7.98
N PHE A 47 4.09 2.74 7.10
CA PHE A 47 3.01 3.66 7.42
C PHE A 47 1.68 2.94 7.20
N LEU A 48 0.93 2.68 8.27
CA LEU A 48 -0.32 1.92 8.29
C LEU A 48 -1.49 2.87 8.44
N SER A 49 -2.40 2.92 7.47
CA SER A 49 -3.62 3.74 7.60
C SER A 49 -4.48 3.26 8.77
N ASN A 50 -4.99 4.20 9.58
CA ASN A 50 -5.97 3.86 10.63
C ASN A 50 -7.33 3.47 10.04
N LEU A 51 -7.62 3.92 8.83
CA LEU A 51 -8.84 3.61 8.11
C LEU A 51 -8.50 2.77 6.87
N SER A 52 -9.05 1.57 6.82
CA SER A 52 -8.79 0.62 5.75
C SER A 52 -10.10 -0.08 5.38
N ILE A 53 -10.68 0.34 4.25
CA ILE A 53 -11.95 -0.18 3.73
C ILE A 53 -11.65 -1.27 2.72
N GLY A 54 -12.35 -2.40 2.86
CA GLY A 54 -12.24 -3.54 1.94
C GLY A 54 -10.93 -4.32 2.07
N THR A 55 -10.16 -4.13 3.13
CA THR A 55 -8.96 -4.92 3.42
C THR A 55 -9.24 -5.94 4.51
N LEU A 56 -8.60 -7.09 4.43
CA LEU A 56 -8.58 -8.03 5.54
C LEU A 56 -7.66 -7.45 6.62
N THR A 57 -8.13 -7.39 7.86
CA THR A 57 -7.29 -7.01 9.01
C THR A 57 -7.35 -8.16 10.00
N MET A 58 -6.24 -8.87 10.18
CA MET A 58 -6.20 -9.97 11.13
C MET A 58 -5.59 -9.49 12.44
N GLN A 59 -6.39 -9.42 13.51
CA GLN A 59 -5.88 -9.11 14.84
C GLN A 59 -5.01 -10.29 15.32
N GLY A 60 -3.74 -10.02 15.63
CA GLY A 60 -2.83 -11.00 16.24
C GLY A 60 -1.64 -11.44 15.37
N ASN A 61 -1.61 -11.15 14.07
CA ASN A 61 -0.44 -11.43 13.23
C ASN A 61 -0.14 -10.28 12.25
N PRO A 62 0.70 -9.29 12.65
CA PRO A 62 0.97 -8.05 11.91
C PRO A 62 1.90 -8.26 10.69
N GLY A 63 1.82 -9.41 10.02
CA GLY A 63 2.62 -9.75 8.84
C GLY A 63 1.80 -10.20 7.64
N PHE A 64 0.59 -10.73 7.85
CA PHE A 64 -0.19 -11.39 6.80
C PHE A 64 -1.28 -10.50 6.19
N PHE A 65 -1.99 -9.74 7.03
CA PHE A 65 -3.10 -8.89 6.61
C PHE A 65 -3.08 -7.60 7.42
N GLU A 66 -2.19 -6.69 7.02
CA GLU A 66 -2.19 -5.31 7.45
C GLU A 66 -2.96 -4.51 6.39
N GLY A 67 -3.85 -3.61 6.80
CA GLY A 67 -4.67 -2.81 5.87
C GLY A 67 -3.85 -1.90 4.94
N ILE A 68 -4.45 -0.82 4.43
CA ILE A 68 -3.76 0.11 3.52
C ILE A 68 -2.44 0.59 4.14
N SER A 69 -1.32 0.30 3.47
CA SER A 69 0.01 0.63 3.95
C SER A 69 0.91 1.17 2.84
N LEU A 70 1.86 2.02 3.25
CA LEU A 70 2.96 2.48 2.42
C LEU A 70 4.27 2.19 3.14
N GLN A 71 5.25 1.70 2.39
CA GLN A 71 6.62 1.51 2.84
C GLN A 71 7.40 2.79 2.65
N GLY A 72 8.25 3.14 3.61
CA GLY A 72 9.22 4.21 3.53
C GLY A 72 10.62 3.67 3.69
N GLU A 73 11.55 4.18 2.89
CA GLU A 73 12.98 3.88 2.98
C GLU A 73 13.77 5.18 3.01
N LEU A 74 14.64 5.32 4.01
CA LEU A 74 15.57 6.43 4.15
C LEU A 74 16.88 6.11 3.43
N ILE A 75 17.21 6.92 2.44
CA ILE A 75 18.42 6.78 1.62
C ILE A 75 19.26 8.04 1.82
N ALA A 76 20.41 7.92 2.49
CA ALA A 76 21.35 9.02 2.61
C ALA A 76 21.96 9.32 1.23
N VAL A 77 21.85 10.57 0.79
CA VAL A 77 22.40 11.04 -0.50
C VAL A 77 23.71 11.79 -0.28
N SER A 78 23.82 12.54 0.82
CA SER A 78 25.04 13.19 1.30
C SER A 78 25.03 13.28 2.83
N GLU A 79 26.10 13.82 3.44
CA GLU A 79 26.16 14.01 4.90
C GLU A 79 24.99 14.82 5.45
N ASN A 80 24.44 15.75 4.67
CA ASN A 80 23.34 16.63 5.08
C ASN A 80 22.07 16.48 4.24
N SER A 81 21.95 15.42 3.43
CA SER A 81 20.78 15.23 2.57
C SER A 81 20.31 13.79 2.55
N THR A 82 19.00 13.60 2.70
CA THR A 82 18.35 12.29 2.77
C THR A 82 17.13 12.27 1.86
N THR A 83 17.03 11.21 1.05
CA THR A 83 15.83 10.91 0.27
C THR A 83 14.96 9.90 1.00
N VAL A 84 13.71 10.27 1.24
CA VAL A 84 12.64 9.37 1.68
C VAL A 84 11.96 8.79 0.44
N ARG A 85 12.09 7.48 0.24
CA ARG A 85 11.39 6.75 -0.82
C ARG A 85 10.14 6.10 -0.23
N LEU A 86 8.97 6.53 -0.68
CA LEU A 86 7.67 5.98 -0.32
C LEU A 86 7.16 5.07 -1.43
N TYR A 87 6.76 3.84 -1.12
CA TYR A 87 6.23 2.91 -2.12
C TYR A 87 5.18 1.96 -1.56
N THR A 88 4.28 1.48 -2.41
CA THR A 88 3.29 0.46 -2.00
C THR A 88 3.90 -0.94 -2.00
N LYS A 89 3.56 -1.75 -1.00
CA LYS A 89 3.89 -3.19 -0.99
C LYS A 89 2.88 -3.99 -1.85
N TRP A 90 3.27 -5.20 -2.24
CA TRP A 90 2.36 -6.21 -2.77
C TRP A 90 1.18 -6.46 -1.81
N ARG A 91 -0.03 -6.60 -2.38
CA ARG A 91 -1.27 -6.79 -1.63
C ARG A 91 -1.73 -8.24 -1.69
N HIS A 92 -1.79 -8.87 -0.51
CA HIS A 92 -2.17 -10.28 -0.39
C HIS A 92 -3.65 -10.52 -0.67
N GLU A 93 -4.52 -9.52 -0.46
CA GLU A 93 -5.95 -9.59 -0.76
C GLU A 93 -6.24 -9.73 -2.26
N LEU A 94 -5.48 -9.01 -3.09
CA LEU A 94 -5.57 -9.16 -4.55
C LEU A 94 -5.14 -10.57 -4.98
N SER A 95 -4.11 -11.13 -4.33
CA SER A 95 -3.69 -12.51 -4.59
C SER A 95 -4.76 -13.52 -4.18
N LEU A 96 -5.44 -13.29 -3.06
CA LEU A 96 -6.53 -14.13 -2.57
C LEU A 96 -7.73 -14.10 -3.53
N VAL A 97 -8.13 -12.92 -4.02
CA VAL A 97 -9.20 -12.77 -5.01
C VAL A 97 -8.86 -13.52 -6.30
N THR A 98 -7.62 -13.41 -6.78
CA THR A 98 -7.16 -14.19 -7.93
C THR A 98 -7.19 -15.70 -7.65
N GLY A 99 -6.81 -16.14 -6.45
CA GLY A 99 -6.90 -17.54 -6.04
C GLY A 99 -8.34 -18.08 -6.04
N ILE A 100 -9.29 -17.33 -5.47
CA ILE A 100 -10.72 -17.68 -5.49
C ILE A 100 -11.23 -17.78 -6.94
N TRP A 101 -10.87 -16.82 -7.78
CA TRP A 101 -11.24 -16.85 -9.20
C TRP A 101 -10.70 -18.09 -9.92
N LEU A 102 -9.45 -18.48 -9.66
CA LEU A 102 -8.87 -19.71 -10.24
C LEU A 102 -9.64 -20.96 -9.79
N VAL A 103 -10.05 -21.04 -8.53
CA VAL A 103 -10.87 -22.16 -8.03
C VAL A 103 -12.22 -22.21 -8.74
N MET A 104 -12.89 -21.07 -8.92
CA MET A 104 -14.15 -20.99 -9.68
C MET A 104 -13.98 -21.44 -11.14
N LEU A 105 -12.88 -21.02 -11.78
CA LEU A 105 -12.55 -21.43 -13.14
C LEU A 105 -12.34 -22.94 -13.25
N VAL A 106 -11.56 -23.53 -12.34
CA VAL A 106 -11.35 -24.99 -12.30
C VAL A 106 -12.68 -25.71 -12.07
N ALA A 107 -13.49 -25.24 -11.11
CA ALA A 107 -14.80 -25.81 -10.82
C ALA A 107 -15.71 -25.83 -12.06
N HIS A 108 -15.73 -24.75 -12.84
CA HIS A 108 -16.46 -24.70 -14.10
C HIS A 108 -15.91 -25.71 -15.12
N LEU A 109 -14.58 -25.78 -15.30
CA LEU A 109 -13.93 -26.66 -16.27
C LEU A 109 -14.11 -28.16 -15.97
N VAL A 110 -14.28 -28.55 -14.70
CA VAL A 110 -14.55 -29.94 -14.30
C VAL A 110 -16.05 -30.30 -14.31
N GLY A 111 -16.90 -29.41 -14.82
CA GLY A 111 -18.34 -29.65 -14.95
C GLY A 111 -19.17 -29.29 -13.72
N GLY A 112 -18.65 -28.43 -12.83
CA GLY A 112 -19.44 -27.86 -11.74
C GLY A 112 -20.45 -26.81 -12.22
N ASP A 113 -21.49 -26.57 -11.42
CA ASP A 113 -22.61 -25.66 -11.72
C ASP A 113 -22.26 -24.15 -11.65
N VAL A 114 -21.01 -23.77 -11.87
CA VAL A 114 -20.58 -22.36 -11.85
C VAL A 114 -20.79 -21.77 -13.25
N PRO A 115 -21.61 -20.72 -13.45
CA PRO A 115 -21.82 -20.13 -14.77
C PRO A 115 -20.56 -19.44 -15.29
N LEU A 116 -20.22 -19.65 -16.57
CA LEU A 116 -19.04 -19.04 -17.20
C LEU A 116 -19.05 -17.50 -17.13
N ASN A 117 -20.24 -16.90 -17.27
CA ASN A 117 -20.41 -15.45 -17.20
C ASN A 117 -20.01 -14.89 -15.83
N ASP A 118 -20.29 -15.62 -14.75
CA ASP A 118 -19.94 -15.23 -13.39
C ASP A 118 -18.42 -15.35 -13.18
N VAL A 119 -17.81 -16.43 -13.68
CA VAL A 119 -16.35 -16.60 -13.65
C VAL A 119 -15.64 -15.47 -14.41
N LEU A 120 -16.07 -15.16 -15.62
CA LEU A 120 -15.42 -14.16 -16.47
C LEU A 120 -15.62 -12.72 -15.95
N SER A 121 -16.76 -12.42 -15.34
CA SER A 121 -17.06 -11.09 -14.83
C SER A 121 -16.50 -10.83 -13.43
N PHE A 122 -16.32 -11.88 -12.62
CA PHE A 122 -15.85 -11.76 -11.23
C PHE A 122 -14.50 -11.07 -11.12
N LEU A 123 -13.47 -11.55 -11.82
CA LEU A 123 -12.12 -11.00 -11.67
C LEU A 123 -12.02 -9.54 -12.16
N PRO A 124 -12.49 -9.18 -13.38
CA PRO A 124 -12.48 -7.78 -13.80
C PRO A 124 -13.29 -6.87 -12.88
N GLY A 125 -14.47 -7.32 -12.43
CA GLY A 125 -15.31 -6.57 -11.49
C GLY A 125 -14.64 -6.34 -10.14
N ALA A 126 -14.09 -7.40 -9.55
CA ALA A 126 -13.37 -7.33 -8.28
C ALA A 126 -12.12 -6.46 -8.38
N LEU A 127 -11.32 -6.60 -9.45
CA LEU A 127 -10.14 -5.76 -9.70
C LEU A 127 -10.51 -4.28 -9.86
N LEU A 128 -11.61 -3.97 -10.56
CA LEU A 128 -12.08 -2.59 -10.71
C LEU A 128 -12.49 -1.97 -9.38
N VAL A 129 -13.33 -2.67 -8.60
CA VAL A 129 -13.85 -2.15 -7.33
C VAL A 129 -12.73 -2.05 -6.30
N LEU A 130 -12.03 -3.16 -6.03
CA LEU A 130 -10.98 -3.21 -5.01
C LEU A 130 -9.79 -2.35 -5.42
N GLY A 131 -9.34 -2.46 -6.68
CA GLY A 131 -8.22 -1.66 -7.19
C GLY A 131 -8.47 -0.17 -7.07
N THR A 132 -9.66 0.31 -7.43
CA THR A 132 -10.00 1.74 -7.32
C THR A 132 -10.10 2.18 -5.86
N ALA A 133 -10.83 1.43 -5.02
CA ALA A 133 -10.99 1.75 -3.60
C ALA A 133 -9.65 1.79 -2.88
N TYR A 134 -8.77 0.83 -3.16
CA TYR A 134 -7.42 0.78 -2.61
C TYR A 134 -6.56 1.95 -3.08
N ARG A 135 -6.62 2.30 -4.36
CA ARG A 135 -5.82 3.40 -4.91
C ARG A 135 -6.18 4.74 -4.27
N VAL A 136 -7.46 5.01 -4.07
CA VAL A 136 -7.93 6.23 -3.41
C VAL A 136 -7.40 6.30 -1.97
N GLN A 137 -7.46 5.19 -1.24
CA GLN A 137 -6.97 5.14 0.13
C GLN A 137 -5.45 5.27 0.23
N GLU A 138 -4.69 4.66 -0.68
CA GLU A 138 -3.23 4.82 -0.76
C GLU A 138 -2.82 6.27 -1.04
N GLN A 139 -3.48 6.93 -1.99
CA GLN A 139 -3.21 8.33 -2.29
C GLN A 139 -3.56 9.25 -1.12
N ALA A 140 -4.65 8.96 -0.41
CA ALA A 140 -5.01 9.69 0.80
C ALA A 140 -3.96 9.51 1.90
N LEU A 141 -3.45 8.29 2.09
CA LEU A 141 -2.37 8.00 3.02
C LEU A 141 -1.07 8.71 2.62
N LEU A 142 -0.69 8.64 1.33
CA LEU A 142 0.49 9.31 0.80
C LEU A 142 0.47 10.80 1.11
N LYS A 143 -0.65 11.48 0.83
CA LYS A 143 -0.80 12.92 1.12
C LYS A 143 -0.67 13.24 2.62
N ARG A 144 -1.09 12.32 3.50
CA ARG A 144 -0.94 12.51 4.96
C ARG A 144 0.52 12.35 5.39
N ILE A 145 1.24 11.40 4.79
CA ILE A 145 2.67 11.21 5.04
C ILE A 145 3.47 12.38 4.49
N GLU A 146 3.14 12.91 3.31
CA GLU A 146 3.82 14.07 2.73
C GLU A 146 3.80 15.29 3.65
N ARG A 147 2.65 15.57 4.30
CA ARG A 147 2.53 16.67 5.26
C ARG A 147 3.48 16.56 6.45
N LEU A 148 3.96 15.35 6.79
CA LEU A 148 4.95 15.15 7.83
C LEU A 148 6.30 15.75 7.43
N PHE A 149 6.64 15.69 6.14
CA PHE A 149 7.91 16.16 5.59
C PHE A 149 7.83 17.59 5.00
N GLU A 150 6.64 18.18 4.88
CA GLU A 150 6.43 19.55 4.41
C GLU A 150 6.63 20.63 5.48
N LYS A 151 6.67 20.25 6.77
CA LYS A 151 6.95 21.17 7.88
C LYS A 151 8.36 20.92 8.43
N PRO A 152 9.43 21.49 7.84
CA PRO A 152 10.69 21.62 8.53
C PRO A 152 10.56 22.57 9.73
#